data_AF-A0A6G4WQP8-F1
#
_entry.id   AF-A0A6G4WQP8-F1
#
_cell.length_a   1.000
_cell.length_b   1.000
_cell.length_c   1.000
_cell.angle_alpha   90.00
_cell.angle_beta   90.00
_cell.angle_gamma   90.00
#
_symmetry.space_group_name_H-M   'P 1'
#
loop_
_entity.id
_entity.type
_entity.pdbx_description
1 polymer ?
#
loop_
_entity_poly.entity_id
_entity_poly.type
_entity_poly.pdbx_seq_one_letter_code
_entity_poly.pdbx_strand_id
1 'polypeptide(L)'
;MLVPSLPSVGDVVHYVSHGTPLRGDGSQAFPAACRAAVITEVDRDDPGRVGLAVQNPTGTFFHPLDAGGSVYADPSTALGGSWHWPEVAQ
;
A
#
# COMPACT_ATOMS: atom_id res chain seq x y z
N MET A 1 -8.70 17.01 17.53
CA MET A 1 -9.09 16.51 16.20
C MET A 1 -7.80 16.46 15.39
N LEU A 2 -7.27 15.27 15.12
CA LEU A 2 -6.09 15.15 14.27
C LEU A 2 -6.54 15.45 12.84
N VAL A 3 -5.93 16.44 12.20
CA VAL A 3 -6.11 16.67 10.77
C VAL A 3 -5.54 15.43 10.08
N PRO A 4 -6.24 14.77 9.13
CA PRO A 4 -5.60 13.73 8.32
C PRO A 4 -4.37 14.36 7.68
N SER A 5 -3.18 13.81 7.96
CA SER A 5 -1.95 14.26 7.31
C SER A 5 -2.13 14.07 5.81
N LEU A 6 -1.92 15.13 5.02
CA LEU A 6 -1.80 14.99 3.58
C LEU A 6 -0.58 14.10 3.30
N PRO A 7 -0.69 13.08 2.45
CA PRO A 7 0.45 12.24 2.12
C PRO A 7 1.54 13.04 1.42
N SER A 8 2.78 12.69 1.69
CA SER A 8 3.97 13.31 1.13
C SER A 8 5.00 12.26 0.73
N VAL A 9 5.83 12.61 -0.25
CA VAL A 9 6.94 11.74 -0.67
C VAL A 9 7.88 11.52 0.51
N GLY A 10 8.19 10.26 0.79
CA GLY A 10 9.01 9.82 1.92
C GLY A 10 8.21 9.32 3.13
N ASP A 11 6.88 9.52 3.16
CA ASP A 11 6.05 8.99 4.23
C ASP A 11 6.05 7.46 4.25
N VAL A 12 6.12 6.89 5.45
CA VAL A 12 6.02 5.45 5.69
C VAL A 12 4.57 5.09 5.97
N VAL A 13 4.02 4.20 5.15
CA VAL A 13 2.62 3.77 5.17
C VAL A 13 2.49 2.25 5.14
N HIS A 14 1.26 1.75 5.31
CA HIS A 14 0.93 0.35 5.05
C HIS A 14 0.33 0.20 3.66
N TYR A 15 0.85 -0.75 2.88
CA TYR A 15 0.25 -1.25 1.66
C TYR A 15 -0.42 -2.61 1.93
N VAL A 16 -1.67 -2.78 1.52
CA VAL A 16 -2.37 -4.06 1.64
C VAL A 16 -2.04 -4.91 0.42
N SER A 17 -1.22 -5.94 0.60
CA SER A 17 -0.89 -6.85 -0.50
C SER A 17 -2.07 -7.72 -0.88
N HIS A 18 -2.28 -7.92 -2.18
CA HIS A 18 -3.17 -8.95 -2.73
C HIS A 18 -2.71 -10.38 -2.40
N GLY A 19 -1.46 -10.55 -1.95
CA GLY A 19 -0.78 -11.84 -1.97
C GLY A 19 -0.33 -12.20 -3.39
N THR A 20 0.38 -13.33 -3.52
CA THR A 20 0.70 -13.86 -4.87
C THR A 20 -0.55 -14.50 -5.48
N PRO A 21 -0.70 -14.53 -6.81
CA PRO A 21 -1.78 -15.31 -7.44
C PRO A 21 -1.79 -16.77 -6.95
N LEU A 22 -2.99 -17.35 -6.87
CA LEU A 22 -3.14 -18.78 -6.64
C LEU A 22 -2.55 -19.55 -7.83
N ARG A 23 -1.77 -20.58 -7.54
CA ARG A 23 -1.28 -21.52 -8.56
C ARG A 23 -2.40 -22.48 -8.97
N GLY A 24 -2.18 -23.22 -10.06
CA GLY A 24 -3.15 -24.21 -10.56
C GLY A 24 -3.49 -25.33 -9.57
N ASP A 25 -2.64 -25.56 -8.57
CA ASP A 25 -2.87 -26.51 -7.47
C ASP A 25 -3.59 -25.88 -6.25
N GLY A 26 -4.00 -24.61 -6.35
CA GLY A 26 -4.64 -23.86 -5.27
C GLY A 26 -3.67 -23.32 -4.20
N SER A 27 -2.36 -23.55 -4.32
CA SER A 27 -1.37 -23.02 -3.39
C SER A 27 -1.08 -21.53 -3.63
N GLN A 28 -0.72 -20.81 -2.56
CA GLN A 28 -0.27 -19.42 -2.62
C GLN A 28 1.13 -19.32 -1.99
N ALA A 29 2.05 -18.60 -2.63
CA ALA A 29 3.40 -18.42 -2.07
C ALA A 29 3.39 -17.46 -0.87
N PHE A 30 2.64 -16.36 -0.99
CA PHE A 30 2.49 -15.37 0.06
C PHE A 30 1.03 -14.94 0.20
N PRO A 31 0.45 -14.99 1.42
CA PRO A 31 -0.90 -14.52 1.65
C PRO A 31 -0.99 -13.00 1.54
N ALA A 32 -2.23 -12.52 1.38
CA ALA A 32 -2.55 -11.11 1.56
C ALA A 32 -2.19 -10.66 2.99
N ALA A 33 -1.49 -9.53 3.09
CA ALA A 33 -1.02 -8.96 4.36
C ALA A 33 -0.62 -7.49 4.16
N CYS A 34 -0.69 -6.70 5.23
CA CYS A 34 -0.11 -5.36 5.25
C CYS A 34 1.43 -5.45 5.16
N ARG A 35 2.01 -4.58 4.35
CA ARG A 35 3.45 -4.42 4.14
C ARG A 35 3.83 -2.96 4.40
N ALA A 36 5.01 -2.74 4.97
CA ALA A 36 5.56 -1.40 5.04
C ALA A 36 5.86 -0.91 3.62
N ALA A 37 5.51 0.33 3.34
CA ALA A 37 5.79 0.99 2.07
C ALA A 37 6.21 2.43 2.30
N VAL A 38 6.96 2.99 1.35
CA VAL A 38 7.30 4.42 1.32
C VAL A 38 6.57 5.06 0.15
N ILE A 39 5.96 6.21 0.37
CA ILE A 39 5.38 7.03 -0.70
C ILE A 39 6.51 7.59 -1.57
N THR A 40 6.48 7.27 -2.86
CA THR A 40 7.46 7.77 -3.84
C THR A 40 6.89 8.90 -4.69
N GLU A 41 5.57 8.94 -4.86
CA GLU A 41 4.86 9.90 -5.68
C GLU A 41 3.50 10.22 -5.04
N VAL A 42 3.04 11.45 -5.17
CA VAL A 42 1.68 11.86 -4.77
C VAL A 42 1.00 12.40 -6.01
N ASP A 43 -0.20 11.89 -6.29
CA ASP A 43 -0.98 12.39 -7.40
C ASP A 43 -1.51 13.79 -7.11
N ARG A 44 -1.35 14.70 -8.07
CA ARG A 44 -1.73 16.11 -7.94
C ARG A 44 -3.24 16.34 -8.04
N ASP A 45 -3.94 15.48 -8.76
CA ASP A 45 -5.37 15.59 -9.01
C ASP A 45 -6.19 14.78 -7.99
N ASP A 46 -5.59 13.72 -7.43
CA ASP A 46 -6.17 12.91 -6.35
C ASP A 46 -5.11 12.59 -5.28
N PRO A 47 -4.92 13.45 -4.26
CA PRO A 47 -3.93 13.20 -3.20
C PRO A 47 -4.12 11.90 -2.42
N GLY A 48 -5.27 11.23 -2.52
CA GLY A 48 -5.48 9.89 -1.95
C GLY A 48 -4.80 8.79 -2.76
N ARG A 49 -4.36 9.06 -3.98
CA ARG A 49 -3.63 8.13 -4.86
C ARG A 49 -2.14 8.43 -4.84
N VAL A 50 -1.34 7.39 -4.58
CA VAL A 50 0.11 7.53 -4.39
C VAL A 50 0.88 6.43 -5.11
N GLY A 51 2.12 6.73 -5.50
CA GLY A 51 3.09 5.72 -5.91
C GLY A 51 3.83 5.18 -4.68
N LEU A 52 4.11 3.87 -4.66
CA LEU A 52 4.71 3.19 -3.50
C LEU A 52 5.96 2.38 -3.82
N ALA A 53 6.93 2.42 -2.91
CA ALA A 53 7.99 1.41 -2.79
C ALA A 53 7.66 0.47 -1.63
N VAL A 54 7.16 -0.72 -1.95
CA VAL A 54 6.65 -1.72 -1.00
C VAL A 54 7.76 -2.68 -0.58
N GLN A 55 7.97 -2.82 0.72
CA GLN A 55 8.93 -3.77 1.29
C GLN A 55 8.27 -5.14 1.47
N ASN A 56 8.78 -6.14 0.76
CA ASN A 56 8.38 -7.53 0.89
C ASN A 56 9.53 -8.38 1.46
N PRO A 57 9.24 -9.59 1.99
CA PRO A 57 10.28 -10.45 2.55
C PRO A 57 11.46 -10.76 1.62
N THR A 58 11.24 -10.73 0.30
CA THR A 58 12.25 -11.08 -0.71
C THR A 58 12.77 -9.88 -1.50
N GLY A 59 12.38 -8.65 -1.15
CA GLY A 59 12.84 -7.44 -1.83
C GLY A 59 11.78 -6.34 -1.92
N THR A 60 12.10 -5.31 -2.70
CA THR A 60 11.23 -4.15 -2.90
C THR A 60 10.44 -4.28 -4.21
N PHE A 61 9.15 -3.98 -4.14
CA PHE A 61 8.26 -3.87 -5.30
C PHE A 61 7.86 -2.41 -5.49
N PHE A 62 7.90 -1.90 -6.72
CA PHE A 62 7.50 -0.53 -7.03
C PHE A 62 6.12 -0.53 -7.70
N HIS A 63 5.21 0.29 -7.16
CA HIS A 63 3.87 0.51 -7.70
C HIS A 63 3.69 2.01 -8.03
N PRO A 64 4.25 2.47 -9.16
CA PRO A 64 4.20 3.87 -9.58
C PRO A 64 2.79 4.33 -9.98
N LEU A 65 2.59 5.65 -10.08
CA LEU A 65 1.30 6.21 -10.50
C LEU A 65 0.93 5.82 -11.94
N ASP A 66 1.91 5.67 -12.84
CA ASP A 66 1.69 5.27 -14.23
C ASP A 66 1.19 3.82 -14.39
N ALA A 67 1.46 2.97 -13.38
CA ALA A 67 0.91 1.62 -13.24
C ALA A 67 -0.45 1.59 -12.52
N GLY A 68 -1.05 2.75 -12.22
CA GLY A 68 -2.34 2.90 -11.57
C GLY A 68 -2.28 3.36 -10.12
N GLY A 69 -1.10 3.33 -9.49
CA GLY A 69 -0.89 3.73 -8.11
C GLY A 69 -1.71 2.94 -7.08
N SER A 70 -1.61 3.35 -5.82
CA SER A 70 -2.40 2.80 -4.71
C SER A 70 -3.30 3.89 -4.14
N VAL A 71 -4.56 3.53 -3.86
CA VAL A 71 -5.58 4.46 -3.34
C VAL A 71 -5.73 4.31 -1.83
N TYR A 72 -5.94 5.42 -1.14
CA TYR A 72 -6.18 5.45 0.30
C TYR A 72 -7.45 4.68 0.64
N ALA A 73 -7.39 3.86 1.69
CA ALA A 73 -8.55 3.25 2.31
C ALA A 73 -8.37 3.27 3.84
N ASP A 74 -9.48 3.34 4.58
CA ASP A 74 -9.40 3.17 6.02
C ASP A 74 -9.00 1.73 6.37
N PRO A 75 -8.23 1.48 7.45
CA PRO A 75 -7.75 0.15 7.79
C PRO A 75 -8.86 -0.91 7.90
N SER A 76 -10.07 -0.50 8.33
CA SER A 76 -11.22 -1.39 8.48
C SER A 76 -11.89 -1.78 7.15
N THR A 77 -11.60 -1.07 6.06
CA THR A 77 -12.21 -1.27 4.73
C THR A 77 -11.16 -1.52 3.65
N ALA A 78 -9.88 -1.60 4.02
CA ALA A 78 -8.77 -1.73 3.09
C ALA A 78 -8.84 -3.06 2.32
N LEU A 79 -8.59 -2.98 1.00
CA LEU A 79 -8.57 -4.10 0.08
C LEU A 79 -7.17 -4.27 -0.50
N GLY A 80 -6.90 -5.41 -1.13
CA GLY A 80 -5.66 -5.59 -1.87
C GLY A 80 -5.40 -4.40 -2.82
N GLY A 81 -4.17 -3.88 -2.82
CA GLY A 81 -3.77 -2.75 -3.66
C GLY A 81 -3.94 -1.37 -3.01
N SER A 82 -4.71 -1.25 -1.93
CA SER A 82 -4.88 0.02 -1.23
C SER A 82 -3.74 0.32 -0.27
N TRP A 83 -3.67 1.56 0.21
CA TRP A 83 -2.77 1.97 1.28
C TRP A 83 -3.53 2.63 2.44
N HIS A 84 -2.92 2.63 3.61
CA HIS A 84 -3.44 3.32 4.79
C HIS A 84 -2.30 3.76 5.72
N TRP A 85 -2.59 4.71 6.61
CA TRP A 85 -1.64 5.11 7.65
C TRP A 85 -1.34 3.93 8.60
N PRO A 86 -0.10 3.82 9.11
CA PRO A 86 0.24 2.76 10.06
C PRO A 86 -0.66 2.80 11.29
N GLU A 87 -1.06 1.63 11.77
CA GLU A 87 -1.75 1.50 13.04
C GLU A 87 -0.79 1.85 14.18
N VAL A 88 -1.20 2.74 15.08
CA VAL A 88 -0.48 2.94 16.33
C VAL A 88 -0.72 1.73 17.23
N ALA A 89 0.36 1.16 17.78
CA ALA A 89 0.24 0.13 18.80
C ALA A 89 -0.60 0.67 19.97
N GLN A 90 -1.64 -0.08 20.34
CA GLN A 90 -2.46 0.20 21.53
C GLN A 90 -1.75 -0.25 22.80
#